data_AF-A0A937BQ99-F1
#
_entry.id   AF-A0A937BQ99-F1
#
_cell.length_a   1.000
_cell.length_b   1.000
_cell.length_c   1.000
_cell.angle_alpha   90.00
_cell.angle_beta   90.00
_cell.angle_gamma   90.00
#
_symmetry.space_group_name_H-M   'P 1'
#
loop_
_entity.id
_entity.type
_entity.pdbx_description
1 polymer ?
#
loop_
_entity_poly.entity_id
_entity_poly.type
_entity_poly.pdbx_seq_one_letter_code
_entity_poly.pdbx_strand_id
1 'polypeptide(L)'
;MIRNGPGNGSIHLVSVVLAAVLVSIGARSIPAVGTILRGPKPVVMDPLDLPLHGYYGNYKNHPDLSAALGNALRSGSSVVLFGSSELTSKDDPAKPVGFFGQESKVPMIAIGHAGNQSFSIHAQLISANAPLENAKLVILLSPGWFAGSSATDGTSLEAFLEYQPSPSLAGIAERLRSGDSTALPIATYLIQHRSELSGAQPVVKWIARNTDPLDRIRYAFSQPWAWYGVKAIAEMTPASSSSADAPTLTVPAIEAAEWARLMGEGTARHLALCTNNHAFVNDEYYSTYVNGATREVEAVPLDHSRELRDLQALLHYMKQANADPLFVIQPLNPFVYTNLRALDPTINSIREALDRSGFDYLDMWRSDTTGYRPGTLTDIMHLGPVGWYRVDSAVVAHFQ
;
A
#
# COMPACT_ATOMS: atom_id res chain seq x y z
N MET A 1 -37.04 -64.07 17.21
CA MET A 1 -38.24 -63.22 17.44
C MET A 1 -38.27 -62.83 18.91
N ILE A 2 -38.73 -61.60 19.19
CA ILE A 2 -38.88 -60.94 20.50
C ILE A 2 -37.60 -60.29 21.07
N ARG A 3 -37.48 -58.95 20.95
CA ARG A 3 -37.69 -58.02 22.08
C ARG A 3 -37.66 -56.53 21.68
N ASN A 4 -38.52 -55.80 22.38
CA ASN A 4 -38.87 -54.39 22.26
C ASN A 4 -37.86 -53.45 22.94
N GLY A 5 -37.91 -52.17 22.56
CA GLY A 5 -37.79 -51.04 23.51
C GLY A 5 -36.64 -50.06 23.27
N PRO A 6 -36.91 -48.76 23.05
CA PRO A 6 -35.90 -47.73 22.81
C PRO A 6 -35.33 -47.16 24.12
N GLY A 7 -34.01 -46.96 24.15
CA GLY A 7 -33.28 -46.34 25.26
C GLY A 7 -33.31 -44.82 25.18
N ASN A 8 -33.68 -44.20 26.29
CA ASN A 8 -33.72 -42.76 26.52
C ASN A 8 -32.37 -42.27 27.06
N GLY A 9 -31.98 -41.06 26.63
CA GLY A 9 -31.02 -40.09 27.18
C GLY A 9 -29.88 -40.51 28.12
N SER A 10 -28.66 -40.08 27.78
CA SER A 10 -27.68 -39.57 28.75
C SER A 10 -26.66 -38.65 28.05
N ILE A 11 -26.61 -37.41 28.54
CA ILE A 11 -25.65 -36.36 28.19
C ILE A 11 -24.29 -36.75 28.80
N HIS A 12 -23.26 -36.89 27.98
CA HIS A 12 -21.89 -37.13 28.46
C HIS A 12 -21.22 -35.82 28.85
N LEU A 13 -21.02 -35.64 30.16
CA LEU A 13 -20.24 -34.58 30.79
C LEU A 13 -19.10 -35.23 31.59
N VAL A 14 -17.94 -35.46 30.97
CA VAL A 14 -16.66 -35.83 31.62
C VAL A 14 -15.57 -35.49 30.58
N SER A 15 -14.44 -34.79 30.81
CA SER A 15 -13.66 -34.52 32.03
C SER A 15 -12.68 -33.36 31.76
N VAL A 16 -12.64 -32.34 32.62
CA VAL A 16 -11.73 -31.16 32.56
C VAL A 16 -10.44 -31.34 33.40
N VAL A 17 -10.08 -32.55 33.84
CA VAL A 17 -9.05 -32.72 34.90
C VAL A 17 -7.80 -33.50 34.45
N LEU A 18 -7.18 -33.15 33.32
CA LEU A 18 -5.90 -33.78 32.93
C LEU A 18 -4.81 -32.78 32.48
N ALA A 19 -4.64 -31.68 33.22
CA ALA A 19 -3.51 -30.75 33.00
C ALA A 19 -2.76 -30.35 34.28
N ALA A 20 -3.00 -31.03 35.41
CA ALA A 20 -2.42 -30.65 36.71
C ALA A 20 -1.41 -31.65 37.32
N VAL A 21 -1.00 -32.72 36.60
CA VAL A 21 -0.14 -33.79 37.19
C VAL A 21 1.18 -34.02 36.44
N LEU A 22 1.64 -33.08 35.60
CA LEU A 22 2.98 -33.16 34.98
C LEU A 22 3.87 -31.94 35.33
N VAL A 23 3.93 -31.58 36.62
CA VAL A 23 4.88 -30.54 37.10
C VAL A 23 5.89 -31.07 38.14
N SER A 24 5.81 -32.34 38.57
CA SER A 24 6.65 -32.84 39.68
C SER A 24 7.77 -33.82 39.30
N ILE A 25 8.13 -34.00 38.02
CA ILE A 25 9.30 -34.80 37.65
C ILE A 25 10.09 -34.08 36.56
N GLY A 26 11.17 -33.40 36.95
CA GLY A 26 12.10 -32.80 35.98
C GLY A 26 12.88 -31.57 36.44
N ALA A 27 13.22 -31.45 37.73
CA ALA A 27 14.26 -30.51 38.15
C ALA A 27 15.62 -31.00 37.63
N ARG A 28 15.93 -30.72 36.36
CA ARG A 28 17.28 -30.82 35.79
C ARG A 28 17.55 -29.60 34.93
N SER A 29 18.38 -28.72 35.49
CA SER A 29 19.33 -27.84 34.80
C SER A 29 18.79 -27.09 33.57
N ILE A 30 17.98 -26.06 33.81
CA ILE A 30 17.73 -25.02 32.80
C ILE A 30 19.04 -24.22 32.65
N PRO A 31 19.68 -24.16 31.47
CA PRO A 31 20.82 -23.29 31.27
C PRO A 31 20.39 -21.84 31.46
N ALA A 32 21.23 -21.04 32.11
CA ALA A 32 20.96 -19.66 32.46
C ALA A 32 20.32 -18.87 31.29
N VAL A 33 19.18 -18.26 31.56
CA VAL A 33 18.37 -17.40 30.67
C VAL A 33 19.21 -16.28 30.00
N GLY A 34 20.39 -15.96 30.53
CA GLY A 34 21.29 -14.95 30.01
C GLY A 34 21.94 -15.23 28.64
N THR A 35 21.98 -16.48 28.16
CA THR A 35 22.68 -16.81 26.90
C THR A 35 21.75 -16.86 25.67
N ILE A 36 20.43 -16.94 25.86
CA ILE A 36 19.43 -16.97 24.77
C ILE A 36 18.97 -15.55 24.37
N LEU A 37 19.35 -14.52 25.14
CA LEU A 37 19.00 -13.11 24.91
C LEU A 37 20.08 -12.30 24.18
N ARG A 38 20.99 -12.96 23.44
CA ARG A 38 21.71 -12.24 22.38
C ARG A 38 20.81 -12.23 21.15
N GLY A 39 19.83 -11.34 21.17
CA GLY A 39 19.10 -10.97 19.97
C GLY A 39 20.08 -10.64 18.84
N PRO A 40 19.69 -10.84 17.56
CA PRO A 40 20.54 -10.46 16.44
C PRO A 40 21.06 -9.04 16.67
N LYS A 41 22.37 -8.83 16.45
CA LYS A 41 22.95 -7.49 16.53
C LYS A 41 22.08 -6.56 15.67
N PRO A 42 21.69 -5.37 16.16
CA PRO A 42 20.92 -4.44 15.36
C PRO A 42 21.66 -4.25 14.03
N VAL A 43 20.96 -4.52 12.94
CA VAL A 43 21.49 -4.25 11.60
C VAL A 43 21.63 -2.74 11.53
N VAL A 44 22.87 -2.25 11.49
CA VAL A 44 23.15 -0.85 11.23
C VAL A 44 22.85 -0.64 9.75
N MET A 45 21.65 -0.17 9.45
CA MET A 45 21.28 0.29 8.12
C MET A 45 21.83 1.70 7.93
N ASP A 46 22.19 2.05 6.69
CA ASP A 46 22.50 3.44 6.36
C ASP A 46 21.27 4.30 6.64
N PRO A 47 21.43 5.44 7.34
CA PRO A 47 20.30 6.30 7.67
C PRO A 47 19.66 6.86 6.40
N LEU A 48 18.33 6.94 6.38
CA LEU A 48 17.59 7.59 5.30
C LEU A 48 17.94 9.08 5.24
N ASP A 49 18.17 9.59 4.02
CA ASP A 49 18.37 11.01 3.80
C ASP A 49 17.07 11.79 4.02
N LEU A 50 17.16 12.90 4.75
CA LEU A 50 16.05 13.81 5.04
C LEU A 50 16.29 15.19 4.41
N PRO A 51 15.29 15.83 3.79
CA PRO A 51 13.92 15.33 3.57
C PRO A 51 13.89 14.09 2.66
N LEU A 52 12.90 13.22 2.90
CA LEU A 52 12.77 11.95 2.18
C LEU A 52 12.66 12.20 0.68
N HIS A 53 13.43 11.44 -0.09
CA HIS A 53 13.42 11.51 -1.54
C HIS A 53 13.82 10.18 -2.16
N GLY A 54 13.57 10.03 -3.46
CA GLY A 54 13.94 8.83 -4.20
C GLY A 54 12.78 7.84 -4.36
N TYR A 55 13.12 6.61 -4.75
CA TYR A 55 12.16 5.55 -4.99
C TYR A 55 12.42 4.36 -4.06
N TYR A 56 11.36 3.88 -3.42
CA TYR A 56 11.38 2.71 -2.55
C TYR A 56 10.28 1.75 -2.98
N GLY A 57 10.66 0.58 -3.47
CA GLY A 57 9.68 -0.44 -3.87
C GLY A 57 8.84 -0.92 -2.67
N ASN A 58 9.48 -1.15 -1.52
CA ASN A 58 8.83 -1.60 -0.28
C ASN A 58 9.75 -1.33 0.93
N TYR A 59 9.35 -1.78 2.12
CA TYR A 59 10.07 -1.46 3.37
C TYR A 59 11.12 -2.52 3.75
N LYS A 60 11.34 -3.55 2.91
CA LYS A 60 12.17 -4.72 3.24
C LYS A 60 13.62 -4.34 3.59
N ASN A 61 14.20 -3.40 2.84
CA ASN A 61 15.58 -2.95 3.03
C ASN A 61 15.68 -1.71 3.93
N HIS A 62 14.55 -1.06 4.23
CA HIS A 62 14.46 0.16 5.04
C HIS A 62 13.29 0.05 6.01
N PRO A 63 13.37 -0.80 7.05
CA PRO A 63 12.28 -0.99 8.01
C PRO A 63 11.98 0.28 8.83
N ASP A 64 12.92 1.22 8.88
CA ASP A 64 12.82 2.57 9.45
C ASP A 64 11.99 3.53 8.57
N LEU A 65 11.73 3.17 7.30
CA LEU A 65 10.95 4.00 6.37
C LEU A 65 9.54 4.28 6.89
N SER A 66 8.92 3.36 7.63
CA SER A 66 7.61 3.62 8.25
C SER A 66 7.64 4.80 9.22
N ALA A 67 8.72 4.94 9.99
CA ALA A 67 8.87 6.00 10.98
C ALA A 67 9.32 7.32 10.31
N ALA A 68 10.21 7.23 9.32
CA ALA A 68 10.62 8.38 8.52
C ALA A 68 9.45 8.96 7.70
N LEU A 69 8.59 8.10 7.15
CA LEU A 69 7.35 8.49 6.46
C LEU A 69 6.47 9.31 7.41
N GLY A 70 6.29 8.87 8.67
CA GLY A 70 5.54 9.63 9.66
C GLY A 70 6.07 11.06 9.90
N ASN A 71 7.38 11.27 9.80
CA ASN A 71 7.97 12.62 9.87
C ASN A 71 7.66 13.45 8.61
N ALA A 72 7.81 12.86 7.42
CA ALA A 72 7.51 13.53 6.16
C ALA A 72 6.04 13.95 6.09
N LEU A 73 5.10 13.07 6.48
CA LEU A 73 3.67 13.37 6.52
C LEU A 73 3.33 14.50 7.49
N ARG A 74 3.89 14.47 8.70
CA ARG A 74 3.64 15.48 9.74
C ARG A 74 4.15 16.88 9.37
N SER A 75 5.36 16.93 8.80
CA SER A 75 6.05 18.19 8.49
C SER A 75 5.68 18.74 7.11
N GLY A 76 5.22 17.89 6.19
CA GLY A 76 5.08 18.26 4.79
C GLY A 76 6.43 18.56 4.13
N SER A 77 7.53 17.96 4.60
CA SER A 77 8.89 18.24 4.10
C SER A 77 9.19 17.57 2.76
N SER A 78 8.39 16.59 2.35
CA SER A 78 8.48 15.88 1.08
C SER A 78 7.10 15.66 0.47
N VAL A 79 7.02 15.65 -0.86
CA VAL A 79 5.87 15.06 -1.55
C VAL A 79 5.98 13.54 -1.48
N VAL A 80 4.93 12.87 -1.01
CA VAL A 80 4.85 11.42 -0.89
C VAL A 80 3.92 10.88 -1.98
N LEU A 81 4.50 10.19 -2.95
CA LEU A 81 3.79 9.55 -4.05
C LEU A 81 3.61 8.06 -3.76
N PHE A 82 2.38 7.60 -3.61
CA PHE A 82 2.04 6.18 -3.55
C PHE A 82 1.60 5.65 -4.91
N GLY A 83 2.09 4.47 -5.25
CA GLY A 83 1.70 3.74 -6.44
C GLY A 83 2.04 2.25 -6.31
N SER A 84 1.97 1.51 -7.42
CA SER A 84 2.26 0.10 -7.53
C SER A 84 3.29 -0.18 -8.64
N SER A 85 3.01 -1.08 -9.59
CA SER A 85 3.95 -1.50 -10.64
C SER A 85 4.33 -0.38 -11.62
N GLU A 86 3.52 0.67 -11.74
CA GLU A 86 3.80 1.84 -12.57
C GLU A 86 5.08 2.56 -12.16
N LEU A 87 5.46 2.51 -10.88
CA LEU A 87 6.69 3.11 -10.38
C LEU A 87 7.93 2.30 -10.80
N THR A 88 7.76 0.98 -11.01
CA THR A 88 8.84 0.03 -11.37
C THR A 88 9.24 0.01 -12.85
N SER A 89 8.53 0.76 -13.70
CA SER A 89 8.85 0.87 -15.13
C SER A 89 10.30 1.34 -15.35
N LYS A 90 10.88 1.21 -16.56
CA LYS A 90 12.22 1.76 -16.83
C LYS A 90 12.28 3.24 -16.46
N ASP A 91 13.40 3.69 -15.90
CA ASP A 91 13.57 5.09 -15.50
C ASP A 91 13.42 6.01 -16.70
N ASP A 92 12.56 7.02 -16.56
CA ASP A 92 12.39 8.11 -17.51
C ASP A 92 12.63 9.43 -16.77
N PRO A 93 13.35 10.40 -17.35
CA PRO A 93 13.53 11.72 -16.75
C PRO A 93 12.22 12.43 -16.37
N ALA A 94 11.13 12.12 -17.08
CA ALA A 94 9.81 12.67 -16.79
C ALA A 94 9.15 12.05 -15.56
N LYS A 95 9.63 10.91 -15.02
CA LYS A 95 9.06 10.35 -13.81
C LYS A 95 9.19 11.34 -12.65
N PRO A 96 8.20 11.48 -11.76
CA PRO A 96 8.18 12.52 -10.74
C PRO A 96 9.45 12.59 -9.88
N VAL A 97 9.98 11.45 -9.41
CA VAL A 97 11.23 11.41 -8.63
C VAL A 97 12.43 11.95 -9.41
N GLY A 98 12.52 11.65 -10.71
CA GLY A 98 13.56 12.14 -11.60
C GLY A 98 13.40 13.63 -11.90
N PHE A 99 12.19 14.02 -12.30
CA PHE A 99 11.84 15.40 -12.65
C PHE A 99 12.05 16.36 -11.47
N PHE A 100 11.45 16.07 -10.31
CA PHE A 100 11.55 16.92 -9.13
C PHE A 100 12.94 16.87 -8.49
N GLY A 101 13.64 15.74 -8.57
CA GLY A 101 15.01 15.60 -8.07
C GLY A 101 16.03 16.41 -8.89
N GLN A 102 15.88 16.45 -10.22
CA GLN A 102 16.86 17.10 -11.10
C GLN A 102 16.50 18.55 -11.45
N GLU A 103 15.24 18.85 -11.74
CA GLU A 103 14.84 20.15 -12.28
C GLU A 103 14.36 21.12 -11.21
N SER A 104 13.49 20.67 -10.30
CA SER A 104 12.80 21.56 -9.34
C SER A 104 13.36 21.51 -7.92
N LYS A 105 14.26 20.56 -7.62
CA LYS A 105 14.82 20.28 -6.27
C LYS A 105 13.75 20.13 -5.17
N VAL A 106 12.58 19.63 -5.54
CA VAL A 106 11.48 19.33 -4.62
C VAL A 106 11.73 17.93 -4.06
N PRO A 107 11.90 17.76 -2.74
CA PRO A 107 12.05 16.43 -2.17
C PRO A 107 10.78 15.62 -2.39
N MET A 108 10.91 14.54 -3.15
CA MET A 108 9.82 13.64 -3.46
C MET A 108 10.25 12.20 -3.24
N ILE A 109 9.46 11.48 -2.45
CA ILE A 109 9.58 10.05 -2.27
C ILE A 109 8.44 9.33 -2.98
N ALA A 110 8.78 8.34 -3.82
CA ALA A 110 7.82 7.43 -4.41
C ALA A 110 7.90 6.06 -3.73
N ILE A 111 6.75 5.53 -3.30
CA ILE A 111 6.64 4.27 -2.57
C ILE A 111 5.71 3.32 -3.30
N GLY A 112 6.23 2.15 -3.65
CA GLY A 112 5.43 0.99 -4.05
C GLY A 112 5.94 0.22 -5.25
N HIS A 113 5.49 -1.03 -5.32
CA HIS A 113 5.59 -1.92 -6.48
C HIS A 113 4.29 -2.72 -6.64
N ALA A 114 4.27 -3.68 -7.58
CA ALA A 114 3.13 -4.56 -7.82
C ALA A 114 2.48 -5.06 -6.52
N GLY A 115 1.18 -4.82 -6.33
CA GLY A 115 0.41 -5.21 -5.14
C GLY A 115 0.18 -4.10 -4.11
N ASN A 116 0.87 -2.95 -4.21
CA ASN A 116 0.61 -1.80 -3.34
C ASN A 116 -0.66 -1.05 -3.73
N GLN A 117 -1.80 -1.58 -3.29
CA GLN A 117 -3.14 -1.11 -3.61
C GLN A 117 -3.75 -0.29 -2.47
N SER A 118 -5.03 0.06 -2.58
CA SER A 118 -5.71 0.98 -1.67
C SER A 118 -5.57 0.57 -0.19
N PHE A 119 -5.78 -0.71 0.15
CA PHE A 119 -5.64 -1.17 1.54
C PHE A 119 -4.18 -1.14 2.02
N SER A 120 -3.22 -1.51 1.17
CA SER A 120 -1.78 -1.40 1.49
C SER A 120 -1.38 0.04 1.81
N ILE A 121 -1.81 1.00 1.00
CA ILE A 121 -1.55 2.44 1.19
C ILE A 121 -2.22 2.93 2.48
N HIS A 122 -3.48 2.54 2.71
CA HIS A 122 -4.21 2.85 3.94
C HIS A 122 -3.47 2.33 5.18
N ALA A 123 -3.00 1.08 5.16
CA ALA A 123 -2.21 0.52 6.25
C ALA A 123 -0.89 1.27 6.46
N GLN A 124 -0.21 1.72 5.40
CA GLN A 124 1.01 2.53 5.52
C GLN A 124 0.74 3.86 6.24
N LEU A 125 -0.35 4.55 5.89
CA LEU A 125 -0.74 5.80 6.54
C LEU A 125 -1.12 5.59 8.02
N ILE A 126 -1.92 4.55 8.31
CA ILE A 126 -2.25 4.18 9.69
C ILE A 126 -0.96 3.92 10.47
N SER A 127 -0.05 3.10 9.95
CA SER A 127 1.19 2.73 10.62
C SER A 127 2.18 3.88 10.80
N ALA A 128 2.21 4.84 9.88
CA ALA A 128 3.01 6.05 10.01
C ALA A 128 2.57 6.92 11.21
N ASN A 129 1.32 6.78 11.66
CA ASN A 129 0.77 7.41 12.87
C ASN A 129 1.08 8.92 12.96
N ALA A 130 0.83 9.62 11.86
CA ALA A 130 1.08 11.04 11.72
C ALA A 130 -0.24 11.79 11.42
N PRO A 131 -0.40 13.01 11.95
CA PRO A 131 -1.37 13.97 11.43
C PRO A 131 -1.10 14.20 9.94
N LEU A 132 -2.15 14.36 9.14
CA LEU A 132 -2.07 14.43 7.68
C LEU A 132 -2.40 15.83 7.14
N GLU A 133 -2.69 16.80 8.00
CA GLU A 133 -3.07 18.17 7.64
C GLU A 133 -1.99 18.88 6.80
N ASN A 134 -0.71 18.57 7.05
CA ASN A 134 0.42 19.13 6.32
C ASN A 134 0.97 18.17 5.26
N ALA A 135 0.39 16.97 5.13
CA ALA A 135 0.96 15.91 4.30
C ALA A 135 0.74 16.24 2.81
N LYS A 136 1.83 16.23 2.03
CA LYS A 136 1.76 16.40 0.57
C LYS A 136 1.64 15.04 -0.10
N LEU A 137 0.42 14.53 -0.21
CA LEU A 137 0.13 13.16 -0.64
C LEU A 137 -0.33 13.11 -2.10
N VAL A 138 0.28 12.22 -2.89
CA VAL A 138 -0.16 11.90 -4.25
C VAL A 138 -0.42 10.40 -4.33
N ILE A 139 -1.58 9.99 -4.85
CA ILE A 139 -1.96 8.57 -4.95
C ILE A 139 -2.33 8.24 -6.39
N LEU A 140 -1.54 7.36 -7.01
CA LEU A 140 -1.85 6.81 -8.33
C LEU A 140 -2.96 5.76 -8.18
N LEU A 141 -3.94 5.77 -9.07
CA LEU A 141 -5.03 4.79 -9.14
C LEU A 141 -4.96 4.09 -10.49
N SER A 142 -4.40 2.87 -10.50
CA SER A 142 -4.33 2.07 -11.71
C SER A 142 -5.67 1.36 -11.97
N PRO A 143 -6.26 1.45 -13.17
CA PRO A 143 -7.46 0.69 -13.52
C PRO A 143 -7.31 -0.82 -13.32
N GLY A 144 -6.09 -1.34 -13.44
CA GLY A 144 -5.80 -2.76 -13.22
C GLY A 144 -6.06 -3.23 -11.80
N TRP A 145 -6.05 -2.33 -10.80
CA TRP A 145 -6.37 -2.69 -9.42
C TRP A 145 -7.85 -3.08 -9.27
N PHE A 146 -8.72 -2.48 -10.10
CA PHE A 146 -10.16 -2.62 -10.05
C PHE A 146 -10.72 -3.56 -11.13
N ALA A 147 -9.87 -4.42 -11.72
CA ALA A 147 -10.26 -5.43 -12.70
C ALA A 147 -9.87 -6.85 -12.24
N GLY A 148 -10.65 -7.85 -12.67
CA GLY A 148 -10.42 -9.27 -12.41
C GLY A 148 -10.23 -9.62 -10.94
N SER A 149 -9.36 -10.60 -10.67
CA SER A 149 -9.08 -11.06 -9.31
C SER A 149 -8.46 -9.97 -8.42
N SER A 150 -7.72 -9.03 -9.01
CA SER A 150 -7.20 -7.88 -8.27
C SER A 150 -8.33 -7.08 -7.63
N ALA A 151 -9.44 -6.87 -8.35
CA ALA A 151 -10.57 -6.12 -7.82
C ALA A 151 -11.30 -6.88 -6.70
N THR A 152 -11.44 -8.21 -6.84
CA THR A 152 -12.18 -9.04 -5.89
C THR A 152 -11.40 -9.35 -4.63
N ASP A 153 -10.09 -9.55 -4.76
CA ASP A 153 -9.22 -10.01 -3.69
C ASP A 153 -8.60 -8.83 -2.93
N GLY A 154 -8.38 -7.70 -3.62
CA GLY A 154 -7.69 -6.51 -3.10
C GLY A 154 -6.23 -6.77 -2.77
N THR A 155 -5.70 -6.03 -1.80
CA THR A 155 -4.32 -6.22 -1.32
C THR A 155 -4.13 -7.64 -0.75
N SER A 156 -3.18 -8.39 -1.29
CA SER A 156 -2.80 -9.72 -0.77
C SER A 156 -2.00 -9.62 0.53
N LEU A 157 -2.02 -10.68 1.36
CA LEU A 157 -1.29 -10.68 2.63
C LEU A 157 0.21 -10.49 2.42
N GLU A 158 0.76 -11.09 1.36
CA GLU A 158 2.17 -10.94 0.99
C GLU A 158 2.52 -9.46 0.71
N ALA A 159 1.77 -8.81 -0.18
CA ALA A 159 1.96 -7.41 -0.50
C ALA A 159 1.81 -6.53 0.75
N PHE A 160 0.76 -6.76 1.56
CA PHE A 160 0.57 -6.04 2.83
C PHE A 160 1.81 -6.13 3.75
N LEU A 161 2.39 -7.32 3.91
CA LEU A 161 3.53 -7.52 4.81
C LEU A 161 4.83 -6.86 4.32
N GLU A 162 4.98 -6.62 3.01
CA GLU A 162 6.13 -5.91 2.45
C GLU A 162 6.19 -4.43 2.85
N TYR A 163 5.04 -3.82 3.14
CA TYR A 163 4.92 -2.43 3.61
C TYR A 163 4.68 -2.33 5.12
N GLN A 164 4.63 -3.47 5.83
CA GLN A 164 4.34 -3.54 7.26
C GLN A 164 5.42 -4.31 8.00
N PRO A 165 6.64 -3.75 8.13
CA PRO A 165 7.73 -4.40 8.84
C PRO A 165 7.40 -4.54 10.33
N SER A 166 8.10 -5.44 11.02
CA SER A 166 7.83 -5.76 12.44
C SER A 166 7.74 -4.54 13.35
N PRO A 167 8.62 -3.52 13.23
CA PRO A 167 8.51 -2.27 13.97
C PRO A 167 7.17 -1.55 13.83
N SER A 168 6.71 -1.37 12.59
CA SER A 168 5.40 -0.76 12.27
C SER A 168 4.27 -1.53 12.95
N LEU A 169 4.25 -2.86 12.78
CA LEU A 169 3.24 -3.71 13.37
C LEU A 169 3.28 -3.73 14.91
N ALA A 170 4.45 -3.55 15.52
CA ALA A 170 4.55 -3.41 16.97
C ALA A 170 3.87 -2.11 17.46
N GLY A 171 4.06 -1.00 16.73
CA GLY A 171 3.33 0.25 16.97
C GLY A 171 1.81 0.09 16.81
N ILE A 172 1.36 -0.66 15.80
CA ILE A 172 -0.06 -1.02 15.64
C ILE A 172 -0.59 -1.83 16.82
N ALA A 173 0.18 -2.83 17.28
CA ALA A 173 -0.21 -3.66 18.42
C ALA A 173 -0.37 -2.84 19.71
N GLU A 174 0.52 -1.85 19.95
CA GLU A 174 0.41 -0.91 21.06
C GLU A 174 -0.86 -0.06 20.98
N ARG A 175 -1.15 0.49 19.80
CA ARG A 175 -2.33 1.31 19.55
C ARG A 175 -3.63 0.54 19.77
N LEU A 176 -3.72 -0.67 19.24
CA LEU A 176 -4.87 -1.57 19.47
C LEU A 176 -5.07 -1.86 20.96
N ARG A 177 -3.98 -2.07 21.71
CA ARG A 177 -4.05 -2.29 23.17
C ARG A 177 -4.51 -1.05 23.93
N SER A 178 -4.19 0.14 23.42
CA SER A 178 -4.67 1.42 23.98
C SER A 178 -6.11 1.77 23.60
N GLY A 179 -6.75 0.97 22.74
CA GLY A 179 -8.13 1.20 22.30
C GLY A 179 -8.26 2.15 21.11
N ASP A 180 -7.18 2.41 20.38
CA ASP A 180 -7.22 3.23 19.18
C ASP A 180 -7.96 2.51 18.04
N SER A 181 -9.17 3.00 17.73
CA SER A 181 -10.03 2.44 16.70
C SER A 181 -9.49 2.61 15.29
N THR A 182 -8.61 3.58 15.05
CA THR A 182 -8.05 3.83 13.71
C THR A 182 -7.08 2.74 13.27
N ALA A 183 -6.57 1.93 14.21
CA ALA A 183 -5.74 0.76 13.91
C ALA A 183 -6.55 -0.52 13.63
N LEU A 184 -7.87 -0.52 13.88
CA LEU A 184 -8.73 -1.69 13.68
C LEU A 184 -8.74 -2.25 12.25
N PRO A 185 -8.71 -1.44 11.17
CA PRO A 185 -8.69 -1.98 9.80
C PRO A 185 -7.55 -2.98 9.56
N ILE A 186 -6.35 -2.71 10.10
CA ILE A 186 -5.20 -3.63 10.01
C ILE A 186 -5.48 -4.94 10.77
N ALA A 187 -6.05 -4.86 11.97
CA ALA A 187 -6.38 -6.05 12.74
C ALA A 187 -7.47 -6.89 12.06
N THR A 188 -8.53 -6.26 11.55
CA THR A 188 -9.59 -6.92 10.78
C THR A 188 -9.04 -7.65 9.57
N TYR A 189 -8.15 -7.00 8.82
CA TYR A 189 -7.49 -7.63 7.68
C TYR A 189 -6.69 -8.86 8.09
N LEU A 190 -5.86 -8.77 9.14
CA LEU A 190 -5.08 -9.92 9.62
C LEU A 190 -5.97 -11.08 10.12
N ILE A 191 -7.14 -10.78 10.69
CA ILE A 191 -8.12 -11.82 11.08
C ILE A 191 -8.72 -12.50 9.84
N GLN A 192 -9.05 -11.74 8.80
CA GLN A 192 -9.58 -12.29 7.54
C GLN A 192 -8.56 -13.26 6.89
N HIS A 193 -7.27 -12.95 7.00
CA HIS A 193 -6.18 -13.76 6.45
C HIS A 193 -5.58 -14.78 7.46
N ARG A 194 -6.30 -15.10 8.56
CA ARG A 194 -5.76 -15.93 9.67
C ARG A 194 -5.23 -17.31 9.25
N SER A 195 -5.81 -17.94 8.23
CA SER A 195 -5.38 -19.25 7.73
C SER A 195 -3.99 -19.21 7.12
N GLU A 196 -3.59 -18.06 6.59
CA GLU A 196 -2.30 -17.84 5.94
C GLU A 196 -1.19 -17.48 6.96
N LEU A 197 -1.57 -17.14 8.20
CA LEU A 197 -0.64 -16.69 9.23
C LEU A 197 0.19 -17.79 9.90
N SER A 198 0.11 -19.05 9.46
CA SER A 198 0.79 -20.18 10.12
C SER A 198 2.32 -19.94 10.25
N GLY A 199 2.94 -19.34 9.23
CA GLY A 199 4.36 -18.94 9.23
C GLY A 199 4.65 -17.49 9.67
N ALA A 200 3.62 -16.69 9.98
CA ALA A 200 3.79 -15.27 10.25
C ALA A 200 4.55 -14.99 11.55
N GLN A 201 5.11 -13.79 11.63
CA GLN A 201 5.86 -13.31 12.78
C GLN A 201 4.99 -13.22 14.05
N PRO A 202 5.58 -13.25 15.26
CA PRO A 202 4.83 -13.18 16.52
C PRO A 202 3.89 -11.98 16.63
N VAL A 203 4.31 -10.79 16.18
CA VAL A 203 3.50 -9.56 16.24
C VAL A 203 2.24 -9.64 15.38
N VAL A 204 2.35 -10.19 14.17
CA VAL A 204 1.20 -10.41 13.26
C VAL A 204 0.17 -11.35 13.91
N LYS A 205 0.66 -12.48 14.45
CA LYS A 205 -0.18 -13.46 15.15
C LYS A 205 -0.82 -12.87 16.40
N TRP A 206 -0.08 -12.02 17.13
CA TRP A 206 -0.58 -11.37 18.33
C TRP A 206 -1.74 -10.44 17.99
N ILE A 207 -1.60 -9.57 16.97
CA ILE A 207 -2.63 -8.62 16.54
C ILE A 207 -3.92 -9.36 16.19
N ALA A 208 -3.84 -10.37 15.33
CA ALA A 208 -5.01 -11.13 14.89
C ALA A 208 -5.72 -11.82 16.07
N ARG A 209 -4.96 -12.52 16.92
CA ARG A 209 -5.51 -13.28 18.05
C ARG A 209 -6.03 -12.41 19.19
N ASN A 210 -5.45 -11.23 19.39
CA ASN A 210 -5.85 -10.34 20.48
C ASN A 210 -7.14 -9.58 20.15
N THR A 211 -7.36 -9.32 18.87
CA THR A 211 -8.51 -8.55 18.39
C THR A 211 -9.73 -9.43 18.13
N ASP A 212 -9.54 -10.70 17.74
CA ASP A 212 -10.64 -11.65 17.60
C ASP A 212 -11.12 -12.20 18.98
N PRO A 213 -12.41 -12.07 19.34
CA PRO A 213 -12.89 -12.50 20.65
C PRO A 213 -12.69 -13.99 20.96
N LEU A 214 -12.82 -14.86 19.96
CA LEU A 214 -12.70 -16.31 20.15
C LEU A 214 -11.23 -16.70 20.32
N ASP A 215 -10.34 -16.18 19.49
CA ASP A 215 -8.90 -16.41 19.60
C ASP A 215 -8.33 -15.78 20.87
N ARG A 216 -8.88 -14.65 21.35
CA ARG A 216 -8.47 -14.05 22.63
C ARG A 216 -8.71 -14.98 23.80
N ILE A 217 -9.82 -15.72 23.80
CA ILE A 217 -10.13 -16.75 24.80
C ILE A 217 -9.21 -17.97 24.58
N ARG A 218 -9.10 -18.45 23.34
CA ARG A 218 -8.32 -19.64 22.98
C ARG A 218 -6.83 -19.51 23.34
N TYR A 219 -6.27 -18.31 23.22
CA TYR A 219 -4.86 -18.02 23.44
C TYR A 219 -4.61 -17.18 24.70
N ALA A 220 -5.57 -17.08 25.62
CA ALA A 220 -5.49 -16.25 26.82
C ALA A 220 -4.21 -16.49 27.66
N PHE A 221 -3.71 -17.73 27.70
CA PHE A 221 -2.49 -18.08 28.45
C PHE A 221 -1.18 -17.73 27.71
N SER A 222 -1.18 -17.68 26.38
CA SER A 222 0.04 -17.42 25.59
C SER A 222 0.19 -15.96 25.15
N GLN A 223 -0.91 -15.20 25.08
CA GLN A 223 -0.90 -13.80 24.66
C GLN A 223 -0.07 -12.87 25.56
N PRO A 224 -0.03 -13.02 26.90
CA PRO A 224 0.88 -12.24 27.74
C PRO A 224 2.36 -12.47 27.38
N TRP A 225 2.75 -13.71 27.03
CA TRP A 225 4.12 -14.02 26.62
C TRP A 225 4.44 -13.51 25.22
N ALA A 226 3.51 -13.65 24.26
CA ALA A 226 3.66 -13.11 22.93
C ALA A 226 3.80 -11.56 22.94
N TRP A 227 3.13 -10.89 23.87
CA TRP A 227 3.27 -9.45 24.08
C TRP A 227 4.69 -9.01 24.46
N TYR A 228 5.41 -9.78 25.28
CA TYR A 228 6.83 -9.46 25.58
C TYR A 228 7.69 -9.48 24.31
N GLY A 229 7.41 -10.38 23.36
CA GLY A 229 8.07 -10.38 22.06
C GLY A 229 7.75 -9.13 21.23
N VAL A 230 6.49 -8.67 21.25
CA VAL A 230 6.09 -7.42 20.58
C VAL A 230 6.81 -6.22 21.18
N LYS A 231 6.87 -6.13 22.52
CA LYS A 231 7.61 -5.05 23.20
C LYS A 231 9.09 -5.04 22.84
N ALA A 232 9.73 -6.21 22.82
CA ALA A 232 11.13 -6.29 22.45
C ALA A 232 11.40 -5.78 21.03
N ILE A 233 10.49 -6.04 20.08
CA ILE A 233 10.57 -5.48 18.71
C ILE A 233 10.44 -3.96 18.73
N ALA A 234 9.47 -3.42 19.47
CA ALA A 234 9.28 -1.97 19.60
C ALA A 234 10.52 -1.28 20.20
N GLU A 235 11.10 -1.84 21.26
CA GLU A 235 12.29 -1.29 21.94
C GLU A 235 13.57 -1.35 21.09
N MET A 236 13.67 -2.32 20.18
CA MET A 236 14.80 -2.43 19.23
C MET A 236 14.66 -1.51 18.02
N THR A 237 13.50 -0.91 17.82
CA THR A 237 13.26 0.01 16.71
C THR A 237 13.87 1.36 17.04
N PRO A 238 14.77 1.91 16.21
CA PRO A 238 15.28 3.25 16.41
C PRO A 238 14.12 4.24 16.49
N ALA A 239 14.07 5.06 17.54
CA ALA A 239 13.16 6.19 17.58
C ALA A 239 13.49 7.10 16.39
N SER A 240 12.49 7.42 15.56
CA SER A 240 12.67 8.45 14.55
C SER A 240 13.03 9.74 15.30
N SER A 241 14.15 10.36 14.91
CA SER A 241 14.44 11.70 15.40
C SER A 241 13.39 12.62 14.79
N SER A 242 12.52 13.18 15.63
CA SER A 242 11.51 14.14 15.18
C SER A 242 12.24 15.42 14.76
N SER A 243 12.38 15.67 13.46
CA SER A 243 12.62 17.03 12.98
C SER A 243 11.28 17.77 12.98
N ALA A 244 10.78 18.12 14.17
CA ALA A 244 9.62 18.98 14.31
C ALA A 244 9.82 20.36 13.63
N ASP A 245 11.07 20.71 13.32
CA ASP A 245 11.51 21.95 12.70
C ASP A 245 11.85 21.83 11.21
N ALA A 246 11.51 20.72 10.53
CA ALA A 246 11.73 20.63 9.09
C ALA A 246 10.86 21.68 8.37
N PRO A 247 11.45 22.58 7.55
CA PRO A 247 10.69 23.62 6.89
C PRO A 247 9.64 22.99 5.97
N THR A 248 8.42 23.54 6.01
CA THR A 248 7.35 23.13 5.10
C THR A 248 7.80 23.32 3.66
N LEU A 249 7.68 22.26 2.85
CA LEU A 249 8.07 22.28 1.45
C LEU A 249 7.22 23.28 0.67
N THR A 250 7.88 24.16 -0.08
CA THR A 250 7.23 24.98 -1.12
C THR A 250 7.48 24.33 -2.47
N VAL A 251 6.43 24.07 -3.23
CA VAL A 251 6.55 23.53 -4.59
C VAL A 251 6.55 24.73 -5.56
N PRO A 252 7.65 24.98 -6.30
CA PRO A 252 7.74 26.16 -7.14
C PRO A 252 6.78 26.06 -8.33
N ALA A 253 6.14 27.18 -8.66
CA ALA A 253 5.33 27.29 -9.86
C ALA A 253 6.20 27.11 -11.13
N ILE A 254 5.64 26.46 -12.14
CA ILE A 254 6.28 26.27 -13.45
C ILE A 254 5.36 26.85 -14.51
N GLU A 255 5.93 27.71 -15.37
CA GLU A 255 5.19 28.45 -16.40
C GLU A 255 4.52 27.52 -17.42
N ALA A 256 3.35 27.91 -17.90
CA ALA A 256 2.58 27.12 -18.87
C ALA A 256 3.36 26.84 -20.18
N ALA A 257 4.23 27.77 -20.60
CA ALA A 257 5.09 27.60 -21.77
C ALA A 257 6.13 26.49 -21.57
N GLU A 258 6.63 26.32 -20.35
CA GLU A 258 7.61 25.29 -20.02
C GLU A 258 6.97 23.89 -20.00
N TRP A 259 5.76 23.77 -19.43
CA TRP A 259 4.98 22.54 -19.55
C TRP A 259 4.71 22.16 -21.00
N ALA A 260 4.34 23.13 -21.84
CA ALA A 260 4.12 22.87 -23.26
C ALA A 260 5.40 22.38 -23.97
N ARG A 261 6.57 22.94 -23.63
CA ARG A 261 7.87 22.50 -24.13
C ARG A 261 8.18 21.06 -23.72
N LEU A 262 8.11 20.75 -22.41
CA LEU A 262 8.38 19.43 -21.85
C LEU A 262 7.48 18.36 -22.47
N MET A 263 6.18 18.64 -22.60
CA MET A 263 5.22 17.74 -23.24
C MET A 263 5.56 17.50 -24.71
N GLY A 264 5.90 18.55 -25.47
CA GLY A 264 6.27 18.43 -26.88
C GLY A 264 7.53 17.59 -27.09
N GLU A 265 8.57 17.82 -26.28
CA GLU A 265 9.81 17.02 -26.30
C GLU A 265 9.56 15.58 -25.85
N GLY A 266 8.75 15.38 -24.80
CA GLY A 266 8.33 14.06 -24.34
C GLY A 266 7.59 13.26 -25.41
N THR A 267 6.66 13.89 -26.13
CA THR A 267 5.98 13.26 -27.28
C THR A 267 6.97 12.87 -28.37
N ALA A 268 7.87 13.78 -28.76
CA ALA A 268 8.85 13.51 -29.81
C ALA A 268 9.80 12.36 -29.44
N ARG A 269 10.33 12.35 -28.21
CA ARG A 269 11.17 11.26 -27.68
C ARG A 269 10.43 9.93 -27.67
N HIS A 270 9.17 9.90 -27.22
CA HIS A 270 8.37 8.68 -27.18
C HIS A 270 8.07 8.12 -28.58
N LEU A 271 7.68 8.97 -29.52
CA LEU A 271 7.39 8.55 -30.90
C LEU A 271 8.63 7.97 -31.61
N ALA A 272 9.82 8.46 -31.29
CA ALA A 272 11.07 7.89 -31.81
C ALA A 272 11.33 6.44 -31.33
N LEU A 273 10.66 6.00 -30.26
CA LEU A 273 10.71 4.64 -29.72
C LEU A 273 9.49 3.78 -30.12
N CYS A 274 8.59 4.31 -30.95
CA CYS A 274 7.34 3.66 -31.39
C CYS A 274 7.26 3.65 -32.92
N THR A 275 8.23 3.03 -33.58
CA THR A 275 8.37 3.01 -35.03
C THR A 275 7.74 1.79 -35.71
N ASN A 276 7.42 0.73 -34.95
CA ASN A 276 6.95 -0.55 -35.49
C ASN A 276 5.44 -0.81 -35.33
N ASN A 277 4.68 0.14 -34.77
CA ASN A 277 3.26 -0.01 -34.50
C ASN A 277 2.49 1.31 -34.51
N HIS A 278 1.15 1.22 -34.62
CA HIS A 278 0.23 2.37 -34.58
C HIS A 278 -0.48 2.54 -33.24
N ALA A 279 -0.13 1.73 -32.23
CA ALA A 279 -0.69 1.78 -30.88
C ALA A 279 0.10 2.70 -29.94
N PHE A 280 1.18 3.33 -30.44
CA PHE A 280 2.10 4.18 -29.68
C PHE A 280 2.72 3.44 -28.49
N VAL A 281 2.95 2.14 -28.63
CA VAL A 281 3.64 1.28 -27.65
C VAL A 281 5.11 1.24 -28.01
N ASN A 282 6.00 1.27 -27.02
CA ASN A 282 7.44 1.11 -27.24
C ASN A 282 7.74 -0.15 -28.08
N ASP A 283 8.64 -0.01 -29.07
CA ASP A 283 8.92 -1.05 -30.07
C ASP A 283 9.31 -2.41 -29.47
N GLU A 284 10.17 -2.40 -28.45
CA GLU A 284 10.64 -3.61 -27.76
C GLU A 284 9.48 -4.32 -27.04
N TYR A 285 8.66 -3.55 -26.32
CA TYR A 285 7.48 -4.08 -25.64
C TYR A 285 6.45 -4.58 -26.65
N TYR A 286 6.21 -3.83 -27.72
CA TYR A 286 5.24 -4.19 -28.75
C TYR A 286 5.61 -5.52 -29.39
N SER A 287 6.86 -5.67 -29.87
CA SER A 287 7.32 -6.92 -30.48
C SER A 287 7.26 -8.12 -29.54
N THR A 288 7.46 -7.91 -28.23
CA THR A 288 7.51 -8.99 -27.25
C THR A 288 6.13 -9.39 -26.72
N TYR A 289 5.25 -8.43 -26.44
CA TYR A 289 4.04 -8.65 -25.62
C TYR A 289 2.72 -8.25 -26.28
N VAL A 290 2.77 -7.56 -27.42
CA VAL A 290 1.58 -7.11 -28.16
C VAL A 290 1.56 -7.77 -29.52
N ASN A 291 2.46 -7.40 -30.43
CA ASN A 291 2.63 -7.99 -31.76
C ASN A 291 1.30 -8.24 -32.50
N GLY A 292 0.41 -7.23 -32.49
CA GLY A 292 -0.92 -7.28 -33.09
C GLY A 292 -2.02 -7.95 -32.24
N ALA A 293 -1.68 -8.53 -31.08
CA ALA A 293 -2.65 -9.05 -30.13
C ALA A 293 -3.42 -7.94 -29.42
N THR A 294 -4.69 -8.19 -29.17
CA THR A 294 -5.56 -7.34 -28.37
C THR A 294 -5.68 -7.86 -26.94
N ARG A 295 -6.11 -7.01 -26.03
CA ARG A 295 -6.41 -7.39 -24.65
C ARG A 295 -7.80 -6.94 -24.25
N GLU A 296 -8.32 -7.60 -23.24
CA GLU A 296 -9.55 -7.20 -22.57
C GLU A 296 -9.30 -7.06 -21.08
N VAL A 297 -10.02 -6.16 -20.46
CA VAL A 297 -10.12 -6.04 -19.01
C VAL A 297 -11.31 -6.84 -18.51
N GLU A 298 -11.12 -7.56 -17.41
CA GLU A 298 -12.20 -8.27 -16.73
C GLU A 298 -12.90 -7.30 -15.78
N ALA A 299 -14.02 -6.72 -16.20
CA ALA A 299 -14.78 -5.82 -15.33
C ALA A 299 -15.46 -6.59 -14.19
N VAL A 300 -15.39 -6.04 -12.98
CA VAL A 300 -15.99 -6.63 -11.78
C VAL A 300 -17.16 -5.75 -11.33
N PRO A 301 -18.34 -6.32 -11.00
CA PRO A 301 -19.45 -5.54 -10.44
C PRO A 301 -19.02 -4.77 -9.18
N LEU A 302 -19.52 -3.55 -9.02
CA LEU A 302 -19.06 -2.62 -7.98
C LEU A 302 -19.20 -3.18 -6.55
N ASP A 303 -20.26 -3.96 -6.29
CA ASP A 303 -20.55 -4.59 -5.01
C ASP A 303 -19.66 -5.82 -4.71
N HIS A 304 -19.03 -6.38 -5.73
CA HIS A 304 -18.05 -7.46 -5.61
C HIS A 304 -16.59 -6.97 -5.60
N SER A 305 -16.34 -5.69 -5.88
CA SER A 305 -14.99 -5.13 -5.84
C SER A 305 -14.57 -4.82 -4.40
N ARG A 306 -13.70 -5.65 -3.83
CA ARG A 306 -13.02 -5.36 -2.56
C ARG A 306 -12.11 -4.14 -2.68
N GLU A 307 -11.36 -4.03 -3.77
CA GLU A 307 -10.46 -2.89 -3.97
C GLU A 307 -11.20 -1.55 -3.99
N LEU A 308 -12.41 -1.48 -4.57
CA LEU A 308 -13.25 -0.28 -4.52
C LEU A 308 -13.71 0.05 -3.09
N ARG A 309 -14.04 -0.97 -2.27
CA ARG A 309 -14.37 -0.78 -0.85
C ARG A 309 -13.15 -0.32 -0.04
N ASP A 310 -11.98 -0.87 -0.35
CA ASP A 310 -10.72 -0.51 0.30
C ASP A 310 -10.32 0.94 -0.04
N LEU A 311 -10.51 1.37 -1.29
CA LEU A 311 -10.36 2.77 -1.69
C LEU A 311 -11.32 3.66 -0.91
N GLN A 312 -12.61 3.32 -0.83
CA GLN A 312 -13.59 4.10 -0.07
C GLN A 312 -13.20 4.25 1.42
N ALA A 313 -12.66 3.19 2.03
CA ALA A 313 -12.17 3.22 3.39
C ALA A 313 -10.94 4.14 3.55
N LEU A 314 -10.01 4.11 2.58
CA LEU A 314 -8.87 5.03 2.53
C LEU A 314 -9.35 6.49 2.42
N LEU A 315 -10.25 6.79 1.49
CA LEU A 315 -10.78 8.15 1.31
C LEU A 315 -11.47 8.66 2.59
N HIS A 316 -12.25 7.80 3.25
CA HIS A 316 -12.91 8.12 4.51
C HIS A 316 -11.90 8.45 5.61
N TYR A 317 -10.85 7.64 5.77
CA TYR A 317 -9.78 7.88 6.73
C TYR A 317 -9.05 9.20 6.45
N MET A 318 -8.66 9.45 5.20
CA MET A 318 -7.97 10.68 4.82
C MET A 318 -8.83 11.92 5.10
N LYS A 319 -10.14 11.83 4.84
CA LYS A 319 -11.08 12.93 5.12
C LYS A 319 -11.22 13.20 6.62
N GLN A 320 -11.27 12.15 7.45
CA GLN A 320 -11.29 12.30 8.90
C GLN A 320 -9.99 12.89 9.45
N ALA A 321 -8.86 12.60 8.79
CA ALA A 321 -7.55 13.12 9.12
C ALA A 321 -7.27 14.52 8.54
N ASN A 322 -8.27 15.18 7.92
CA ASN A 322 -8.13 16.48 7.26
C ASN A 322 -6.94 16.53 6.27
N ALA A 323 -6.67 15.41 5.59
CA ALA A 323 -5.64 15.36 4.56
C ALA A 323 -6.10 16.10 3.29
N ASP A 324 -5.15 16.62 2.53
CA ASP A 324 -5.37 17.25 1.23
C ASP A 324 -4.58 16.54 0.11
N PRO A 325 -4.98 15.30 -0.26
CA PRO A 325 -4.29 14.51 -1.27
C PRO A 325 -4.70 14.88 -2.71
N LEU A 326 -3.75 14.66 -3.63
CA LEU A 326 -4.01 14.60 -5.07
C LEU A 326 -4.12 13.14 -5.53
N PHE A 327 -5.20 12.78 -6.21
CA PHE A 327 -5.33 11.47 -6.86
C PHE A 327 -5.02 11.53 -8.35
N VAL A 328 -4.54 10.42 -8.93
CA VAL A 328 -4.30 10.31 -10.36
C VAL A 328 -4.98 9.06 -10.91
N ILE A 329 -6.06 9.25 -11.66
CA ILE A 329 -6.74 8.14 -12.36
C ILE A 329 -5.97 7.86 -13.65
N GLN A 330 -5.26 6.73 -13.69
CA GLN A 330 -4.42 6.37 -14.82
C GLN A 330 -5.23 5.83 -16.02
N PRO A 331 -4.71 5.94 -17.26
CA PRO A 331 -5.32 5.33 -18.42
C PRO A 331 -4.84 3.88 -18.64
N LEU A 332 -5.56 3.15 -19.48
CA LEU A 332 -5.04 2.00 -20.22
C LEU A 332 -4.98 2.35 -21.71
N ASN A 333 -4.14 1.65 -22.49
CA ASN A 333 -3.96 1.97 -23.90
C ASN A 333 -5.18 1.54 -24.73
N PRO A 334 -5.99 2.47 -25.26
CA PRO A 334 -7.24 2.15 -25.97
C PRO A 334 -7.00 1.56 -27.37
N PHE A 335 -5.76 1.54 -27.87
CA PHE A 335 -5.41 0.86 -29.12
C PHE A 335 -5.14 -0.64 -28.92
N VAL A 336 -4.87 -1.07 -27.69
CA VAL A 336 -4.60 -2.48 -27.37
C VAL A 336 -5.78 -3.11 -26.64
N TYR A 337 -6.43 -2.38 -25.75
CA TYR A 337 -7.59 -2.87 -25.02
C TYR A 337 -8.89 -2.61 -25.78
N THR A 338 -9.65 -3.66 -26.10
CA THR A 338 -10.84 -3.58 -26.96
C THR A 338 -12.14 -3.27 -26.22
N ASN A 339 -12.18 -3.46 -24.90
CA ASN A 339 -13.40 -3.39 -24.10
C ASN A 339 -13.33 -2.40 -22.93
N LEU A 340 -12.49 -1.35 -22.99
CA LEU A 340 -12.28 -0.43 -21.86
C LEU A 340 -13.56 0.19 -21.30
N ARG A 341 -14.60 0.41 -22.12
CA ARG A 341 -15.91 0.88 -21.65
C ARG A 341 -16.53 0.01 -20.54
N ALA A 342 -16.13 -1.26 -20.44
CA ALA A 342 -16.57 -2.14 -19.36
C ALA A 342 -16.11 -1.65 -17.97
N LEU A 343 -15.03 -0.87 -17.87
CA LEU A 343 -14.58 -0.26 -16.62
C LEU A 343 -15.18 1.14 -16.35
N ASP A 344 -15.95 1.72 -17.28
CA ASP A 344 -16.56 3.04 -17.07
C ASP A 344 -17.41 3.13 -15.79
N PRO A 345 -18.25 2.12 -15.42
CA PRO A 345 -18.97 2.15 -14.15
C PRO A 345 -18.04 2.24 -12.93
N THR A 346 -16.94 1.50 -12.95
CA THR A 346 -15.94 1.48 -11.87
C THR A 346 -15.21 2.82 -11.78
N ILE A 347 -14.75 3.35 -12.90
CA ILE A 347 -14.06 4.64 -12.94
C ILE A 347 -15.00 5.79 -12.54
N ASN A 348 -16.27 5.75 -12.95
CA ASN A 348 -17.26 6.73 -12.51
C ASN A 348 -17.50 6.64 -11.00
N SER A 349 -17.58 5.43 -10.43
CA SER A 349 -17.69 5.25 -8.97
C SER A 349 -16.48 5.83 -8.21
N ILE A 350 -15.27 5.69 -8.77
CA ILE A 350 -14.04 6.30 -8.24
C ILE A 350 -14.15 7.83 -8.27
N ARG A 351 -14.48 8.43 -9.42
CA ARG A 351 -14.67 9.89 -9.58
C ARG A 351 -15.66 10.42 -8.56
N GLU A 352 -16.83 9.81 -8.47
CA GLU A 352 -17.86 10.22 -7.51
C GLU A 352 -17.39 10.09 -6.05
N ALA A 353 -16.59 9.07 -5.72
CA ALA A 353 -16.05 8.90 -4.37
C ALA A 353 -15.03 9.98 -4.02
N LEU A 354 -14.20 10.40 -4.99
CA LEU A 354 -13.26 11.51 -4.87
C LEU A 354 -14.01 12.85 -4.73
N ASP A 355 -14.99 13.11 -5.61
CA ASP A 355 -15.83 14.32 -5.58
C ASP A 355 -16.58 14.45 -4.25
N ARG A 356 -17.21 13.36 -3.75
CA ARG A 356 -17.89 13.35 -2.44
C ARG A 356 -16.94 13.56 -1.27
N SER A 357 -15.69 13.16 -1.42
CA SER A 357 -14.66 13.36 -0.40
C SER A 357 -14.14 14.80 -0.42
N GLY A 358 -14.20 15.47 -1.57
CA GLY A 358 -13.66 16.82 -1.78
C GLY A 358 -12.17 16.79 -2.12
N PHE A 359 -11.70 15.69 -2.73
CA PHE A 359 -10.29 15.54 -3.09
C PHE A 359 -10.08 15.83 -4.57
N ASP A 360 -8.99 16.54 -4.87
CA ASP A 360 -8.59 16.85 -6.23
C ASP A 360 -8.03 15.61 -6.94
N TYR A 361 -8.24 15.55 -8.25
CA TYR A 361 -7.70 14.47 -9.05
C TYR A 361 -7.38 14.85 -10.49
N LEU A 362 -6.29 14.27 -11.00
CA LEU A 362 -5.98 14.23 -12.42
C LEU A 362 -6.65 13.01 -13.07
N ASP A 363 -7.64 13.26 -13.92
CA ASP A 363 -8.31 12.21 -14.68
C ASP A 363 -7.71 12.01 -16.08
N MET A 364 -7.03 10.89 -16.27
CA MET A 364 -6.50 10.49 -17.57
C MET A 364 -7.28 9.37 -18.25
N TRP A 365 -8.33 8.83 -17.61
CA TRP A 365 -9.08 7.70 -18.14
C TRP A 365 -9.81 8.04 -19.43
N ARG A 366 -9.59 7.25 -20.48
CA ARG A 366 -10.32 7.30 -21.75
C ARG A 366 -10.66 5.87 -22.18
N SER A 367 -11.92 5.64 -22.51
CA SER A 367 -12.43 4.32 -22.90
C SER A 367 -12.31 4.04 -24.41
N ASP A 368 -11.85 5.02 -25.18
CA ASP A 368 -11.66 4.94 -26.62
C ASP A 368 -10.43 5.76 -27.05
N THR A 369 -10.10 5.69 -28.34
CA THR A 369 -8.89 6.31 -28.90
C THR A 369 -9.03 7.84 -29.10
N THR A 370 -10.23 8.40 -28.91
CA THR A 370 -10.50 9.81 -29.13
C THR A 370 -9.75 10.65 -28.11
N GLY A 371 -8.89 11.55 -28.60
CA GLY A 371 -8.11 12.42 -27.74
C GLY A 371 -6.96 11.72 -27.01
N TYR A 372 -6.61 10.49 -27.39
CA TYR A 372 -5.36 9.87 -26.93
C TYR A 372 -4.16 10.71 -27.37
N ARG A 373 -3.24 10.99 -26.43
CA ARG A 373 -2.02 11.75 -26.70
C ARG A 373 -0.83 10.80 -26.71
N PRO A 374 -0.09 10.66 -27.81
CA PRO A 374 1.13 9.84 -27.83
C PRO A 374 2.12 10.26 -26.75
N GLY A 375 2.70 9.27 -26.07
CA GLY A 375 3.54 9.45 -24.89
C GLY A 375 2.78 9.48 -23.56
N THR A 376 1.43 9.42 -23.57
CA THR A 376 0.67 9.27 -22.31
C THR A 376 1.03 7.96 -21.62
N LEU A 377 1.12 6.87 -22.38
CA LEU A 377 1.60 5.57 -21.92
C LEU A 377 2.87 5.22 -22.69
N THR A 378 3.84 4.58 -22.03
CA THR A 378 5.02 4.01 -22.69
C THR A 378 4.73 2.61 -23.26
N ASP A 379 3.83 1.88 -22.60
CA ASP A 379 3.36 0.57 -23.03
C ASP A 379 1.83 0.54 -23.02
N ILE A 380 1.23 -0.59 -22.62
CA ILE A 380 -0.22 -0.75 -22.61
C ILE A 380 -0.90 -0.23 -21.33
N MET A 381 -0.13 0.04 -20.26
CA MET A 381 -0.66 0.39 -18.94
C MET A 381 0.22 1.34 -18.12
N HIS A 382 1.52 1.42 -18.37
CA HIS A 382 2.43 2.28 -17.63
C HIS A 382 2.58 3.65 -18.30
N LEU A 383 2.58 4.71 -17.50
CA LEU A 383 2.74 6.09 -17.97
C LEU A 383 4.05 6.28 -18.72
N GLY A 384 3.96 7.00 -19.84
CA GLY A 384 5.10 7.48 -20.61
C GLY A 384 5.44 8.94 -20.27
N PRO A 385 6.35 9.56 -21.02
CA PRO A 385 6.84 10.91 -20.71
C PRO A 385 5.73 11.96 -20.56
N VAL A 386 4.76 11.97 -21.49
CA VAL A 386 3.63 12.92 -21.44
C VAL A 386 2.68 12.58 -20.29
N GLY A 387 2.50 11.30 -19.98
CA GLY A 387 1.71 10.87 -18.83
C GLY A 387 2.29 11.39 -17.53
N TRP A 388 3.60 11.22 -17.35
CA TRP A 388 4.28 11.69 -16.15
C TRP A 388 4.35 13.22 -16.03
N TYR A 389 4.66 13.95 -17.10
CA TYR A 389 4.61 15.42 -17.03
C TYR A 389 3.20 15.96 -16.70
N ARG A 390 2.13 15.22 -17.03
CA ARG A 390 0.77 15.61 -16.61
C ARG A 390 0.58 15.41 -15.11
N VAL A 391 1.13 14.32 -14.57
CA VAL A 391 1.19 14.09 -13.12
C VAL A 391 1.98 15.20 -12.45
N ASP A 392 3.20 15.50 -12.92
CA ASP A 392 4.05 16.55 -12.34
C ASP A 392 3.38 17.92 -12.38
N SER A 393 2.75 18.28 -13.50
CA SER A 393 1.99 19.52 -13.63
C SER A 393 0.82 19.59 -12.65
N ALA A 394 0.11 18.49 -12.44
CA ALA A 394 -0.97 18.42 -11.45
C ALA A 394 -0.44 18.52 -10.01
N VAL A 395 0.70 17.87 -9.72
CA VAL A 395 1.38 17.97 -8.42
C VAL A 395 1.81 19.41 -8.12
N VAL A 396 2.41 20.10 -9.10
CA VAL A 396 2.77 21.52 -8.95
C VAL A 396 1.52 22.37 -8.72
N ALA A 397 0.47 22.20 -9.53
CA ALA A 397 -0.76 22.99 -9.38
C ALA A 397 -1.46 22.77 -8.03
N HIS A 398 -1.41 21.55 -7.49
CA HIS A 398 -2.06 21.20 -6.22
C HIS A 398 -1.32 21.75 -5.00
N PHE A 399 0.02 21.69 -4.99
CA PHE A 399 0.83 22.03 -3.81
C PHE A 399 1.56 23.38 -3.88
N GLN A 400 1.26 24.20 -4.90
CA GLN A 400 1.79 25.54 -5.11
C GLN A 400 1.40 26.51 -3.99
#